data_AF-A0A8R1E4E2-F1
#
_entry.id   AF-A0A8R1E4E2-F1
#
_cell.length_a   1.000
_cell.length_b   1.000
_cell.length_c   1.000
_cell.angle_alpha   90.00
_cell.angle_beta   90.00
_cell.angle_gamma   90.00
#
_symmetry.space_group_name_H-M   'P 1'
#
loop_
_entity.id
_entity.type
_entity.pdbx_description
1 polymer ?
#
loop_
_entity_poly.entity_id
_entity_poly.type
_entity_poly.pdbx_seq_one_letter_code
_entity_poly.pdbx_strand_id
1 'polypeptide(L)'
;MSTTKFVIEHELEDENEQDGGHKNGFIDEAVLDEDMDTDHFEKEHEARKREDEVRLKRIEQEFRTYGKVSLNAVKIMIEPIREGFSQKEQLIVEQENKIVELHRKIEVLTANLSDLQGNALFDSTSDNEDVRAIQEFMMMNGIGTVKDIEDILDECSKNRQNLIETKELLQMTMSEENKLSGRLLELRAQNTELRRKIDIKDKEMESMKRCLEQVDMKLNAERLKKESEDRKVVAYEENCYQDTDDCPPHRLAEWLARNSQPSR
;
A
#
# COMPACT_ATOMS: atom_id res chain seq x y z
N MET A 1 16.74 -7.87 -5.85
CA MET A 1 18.16 -8.20 -6.15
C MET A 1 18.13 -9.02 -7.43
N SER A 2 18.50 -8.39 -8.55
CA SER A 2 18.57 -9.05 -9.85
C SER A 2 20.02 -9.47 -10.06
N THR A 3 20.27 -10.77 -10.14
CA THR A 3 21.57 -11.31 -10.57
C THR A 3 21.67 -11.10 -12.07
N THR A 4 22.58 -10.24 -12.53
CA THR A 4 22.90 -10.07 -13.95
C THR A 4 23.42 -11.41 -14.48
N LYS A 5 22.71 -12.01 -15.43
CA LYS A 5 23.09 -13.29 -16.04
C LYS A 5 23.70 -13.03 -17.40
N PHE A 6 25.00 -13.28 -17.53
CA PHE A 6 25.68 -13.26 -18.82
C PHE A 6 25.43 -14.57 -19.56
N VAL A 7 24.94 -14.49 -20.80
CA VAL A 7 24.81 -15.62 -21.72
C VAL A 7 26.03 -15.58 -22.63
N ILE A 8 26.91 -16.57 -22.54
CA ILE A 8 28.05 -16.73 -23.45
C ILE A 8 27.70 -17.88 -24.39
N GLU A 9 27.46 -17.56 -25.66
CA GLU A 9 27.33 -18.54 -26.74
C GLU A 9 28.73 -18.92 -27.21
N HIS A 10 29.15 -20.17 -26.98
CA HIS A 10 30.39 -20.71 -27.53
C HIS A 10 30.07 -21.73 -28.62
N GLU A 11 30.52 -21.46 -29.85
CA GLU A 11 30.73 -22.47 -30.88
C GLU A 11 32.00 -23.24 -30.51
N LEU A 12 31.84 -24.46 -30.00
CA LEU A 12 32.95 -25.40 -29.85
C LEU A 12 33.06 -26.17 -31.16
N GLU A 13 33.96 -25.75 -32.04
CA GLU A 13 34.44 -26.60 -33.12
C GLU A 13 35.42 -27.61 -32.53
N ASP A 14 34.95 -28.82 -32.27
CA ASP A 14 35.82 -29.96 -32.04
C ASP A 14 36.57 -30.25 -33.35
N GLU A 15 37.88 -30.52 -33.30
CA GLU A 15 38.78 -30.79 -34.46
C GLU A 15 38.38 -32.01 -35.34
N ASN A 16 37.15 -32.52 -35.22
CA ASN A 16 36.59 -33.67 -35.93
C ASN A 16 35.29 -33.38 -36.72
N GLU A 17 34.91 -32.11 -36.97
CA GLU A 17 33.74 -31.75 -37.79
C GLU A 17 32.44 -32.51 -37.42
N GLN A 18 32.21 -32.75 -36.12
CA GLN A 18 30.92 -33.22 -35.62
C GLN A 18 30.25 -32.11 -34.84
N ASP A 19 29.00 -31.81 -35.23
CA ASP A 19 28.10 -30.82 -34.63
C ASP A 19 27.95 -31.08 -33.12
N GLY A 20 28.83 -30.46 -32.35
CA GLY A 20 28.85 -30.48 -30.89
C GLY A 20 27.74 -29.60 -30.38
N GLY A 21 26.54 -30.17 -30.26
CA GLY A 21 25.32 -29.46 -29.87
C GLY A 21 25.53 -28.46 -28.72
N HIS A 22 24.97 -27.26 -28.91
CA HIS A 22 25.04 -26.12 -28.00
C HIS A 22 24.78 -26.52 -26.54
N LYS A 23 25.82 -26.42 -25.70
CA LYS A 23 25.67 -26.47 -24.25
C LYS A 23 25.98 -25.09 -23.69
N ASN A 24 24.92 -24.39 -23.30
CA ASN A 24 25.03 -23.17 -22.50
C ASN A 24 25.63 -23.55 -21.13
N GLY A 25 26.95 -23.44 -20.99
CA GLY A 25 27.66 -23.58 -19.73
C GLY A 25 27.61 -22.25 -19.00
N PHE A 26 26.77 -22.14 -17.97
CA PHE A 26 26.80 -21.00 -17.06
C PHE A 26 28.07 -21.08 -16.20
N ILE A 27 28.91 -20.05 -16.25
CA ILE A 27 30.04 -19.89 -15.33
C ILE A 27 29.54 -19.02 -14.18
N ASP A 28 29.48 -19.59 -12.98
CA ASP A 28 29.13 -18.82 -11.77
C ASP A 28 30.31 -17.91 -11.40
N GLU A 29 30.03 -16.62 -11.23
CA GLU A 29 31.00 -15.57 -10.88
C GLU A 29 31.73 -15.85 -9.53
N ALA A 30 31.07 -16.62 -8.64
CA ALA A 30 31.64 -17.04 -7.36
C ALA A 30 32.89 -17.94 -7.48
N VAL A 31 33.19 -18.50 -8.65
CA VAL A 31 34.36 -19.37 -8.87
C VAL A 31 35.64 -18.56 -9.12
N LEU A 32 35.54 -17.26 -9.43
CA LEU A 32 36.68 -16.44 -9.85
C LEU A 32 37.27 -15.53 -8.75
N ASP A 33 36.62 -15.45 -7.58
CA ASP A 33 36.99 -14.51 -6.50
C ASP A 33 38.02 -15.08 -5.49
N GLU A 34 38.47 -16.32 -5.65
CA GLU A 34 39.51 -16.89 -4.79
C GLU A 34 40.90 -16.57 -5.35
N ASP A 35 41.63 -15.67 -4.69
CA ASP A 35 43.05 -15.40 -4.96
C ASP A 35 43.84 -16.72 -4.95
N MET A 36 44.44 -17.09 -6.08
CA MET A 36 45.28 -18.28 -6.16
C MET A 36 46.54 -18.13 -5.30
N ASP A 37 46.58 -18.83 -4.17
CA ASP A 37 47.75 -18.91 -3.29
C ASP A 37 48.82 -19.85 -3.86
N THR A 38 49.72 -19.29 -4.67
CA THR A 38 50.84 -20.03 -5.28
C THR A 38 51.89 -20.49 -4.26
N ASP A 39 51.98 -19.84 -3.09
CA ASP A 39 52.89 -20.23 -2.01
C ASP A 39 52.40 -21.50 -1.27
N HIS A 40 51.10 -21.82 -1.39
CA HIS A 40 50.52 -23.05 -0.85
C HIS A 40 51.02 -24.30 -1.58
N PHE A 41 51.11 -24.25 -2.92
CA PHE A 41 51.51 -25.40 -3.74
C PHE A 41 52.92 -25.88 -3.41
N GLU A 42 53.89 -24.98 -3.26
CA GLU A 42 55.28 -25.35 -2.95
C GLU A 42 55.41 -26.08 -1.61
N LYS A 43 54.67 -25.62 -0.59
CA LYS A 43 54.62 -26.30 0.72
C LYS A 43 53.95 -27.66 0.63
N GLU A 44 52.93 -27.79 -0.20
CA GLU A 44 52.20 -29.04 -0.41
C GLU A 44 53.04 -30.09 -1.15
N HIS A 45 53.79 -29.70 -2.19
CA HIS A 45 54.75 -30.56 -2.88
C HIS A 45 55.78 -31.16 -1.91
N GLU A 46 56.37 -30.31 -1.06
CA GLU A 46 57.35 -30.76 -0.07
C GLU A 46 56.73 -31.66 1.01
N ALA A 47 55.45 -31.47 1.33
CA ALA A 47 54.72 -32.38 2.22
C ALA A 47 54.47 -33.73 1.57
N ARG A 48 54.01 -33.77 0.31
CA ARG A 48 53.77 -35.00 -0.48
C ARG A 48 55.04 -35.82 -0.63
N LYS A 49 56.17 -35.20 -1.02
CA LYS A 49 57.48 -35.87 -1.10
C LYS A 49 57.89 -36.50 0.24
N ARG A 50 57.69 -35.79 1.36
CA ARG A 50 57.99 -36.33 2.70
C ARG A 50 57.09 -37.51 3.07
N GLU A 51 55.81 -37.44 2.74
CA GLU A 51 54.87 -38.53 2.99
C GLU A 51 55.23 -39.78 2.17
N ASP A 52 55.52 -39.61 0.88
CA ASP A 52 55.92 -40.70 -0.02
C ASP A 52 57.21 -41.36 0.44
N GLU A 53 58.21 -40.59 0.89
CA GLU A 53 59.46 -41.14 1.46
C GLU A 53 59.18 -41.97 2.74
N VAL A 54 58.23 -41.55 3.58
CA VAL A 54 57.80 -42.32 4.77
C VAL A 54 57.08 -43.60 4.37
N ARG A 55 56.19 -43.54 3.37
CA ARG A 55 55.46 -44.71 2.84
C ARG A 55 56.45 -45.73 2.25
N LEU A 56 57.41 -45.26 1.47
CA LEU A 56 58.51 -46.05 0.91
C LEU A 56 59.30 -46.77 2.00
N LYS A 57 59.73 -46.05 3.05
CA LYS A 57 60.47 -46.65 4.18
C LYS A 57 59.65 -47.70 4.93
N ARG A 58 58.34 -47.49 5.08
CA ARG A 58 57.45 -48.48 5.69
C ARG A 58 57.37 -49.76 4.86
N ILE A 59 57.16 -49.62 3.54
CA ILE A 59 57.11 -50.74 2.60
C ILE A 59 58.43 -51.52 2.62
N GLU A 60 59.56 -50.82 2.59
CA GLU A 60 60.90 -51.43 2.71
C GLU A 60 61.05 -52.23 4.00
N GLN A 61 60.58 -51.68 5.12
CA GLN A 61 60.63 -52.35 6.41
C GLN A 61 59.72 -53.58 6.45
N GLU A 62 58.51 -53.52 5.87
CA GLU A 62 57.58 -54.67 5.83
C GLU A 62 58.14 -55.83 5.00
N PHE A 63 58.72 -55.56 3.83
CA PHE A 63 59.39 -56.59 3.02
C PHE A 63 60.56 -57.25 3.75
N ARG A 64 61.33 -56.48 4.53
CA ARG A 64 62.43 -57.02 5.35
C ARG A 64 61.92 -57.85 6.53
N THR A 65 60.91 -57.38 7.23
CA THR A 65 60.47 -57.95 8.52
C THR A 65 59.58 -59.18 8.33
N TYR A 66 58.61 -59.11 7.41
CA TYR A 66 57.61 -60.15 7.20
C TYR A 66 57.89 -60.98 5.94
N GLY A 67 58.38 -60.33 4.88
CA GLY A 67 58.72 -61.02 3.62
C GLY A 67 60.04 -61.80 3.66
N LYS A 68 60.91 -61.53 4.65
CA LYS A 68 62.28 -62.10 4.74
C LYS A 68 63.08 -61.93 3.44
N VAL A 69 62.84 -60.85 2.71
CA VAL A 69 63.48 -60.59 1.41
C VAL A 69 64.86 -59.97 1.62
N SER A 70 65.85 -60.38 0.83
CA SER A 70 67.20 -59.79 0.88
C SER A 70 67.18 -58.30 0.50
N LEU A 71 68.10 -57.52 1.09
CA LEU A 71 68.18 -56.07 0.88
C LEU A 71 68.23 -55.69 -0.62
N ASN A 72 68.97 -56.46 -1.42
CA ASN A 72 69.14 -56.20 -2.84
C ASN A 72 67.86 -56.46 -3.63
N ALA A 73 67.11 -57.52 -3.27
CA ALA A 73 65.82 -57.81 -3.89
C ALA A 73 64.74 -56.79 -3.48
N VAL A 74 64.74 -56.31 -2.22
CA VAL A 74 63.84 -55.23 -1.80
C VAL A 74 64.11 -53.95 -2.58
N LYS A 75 65.39 -53.59 -2.79
CA LYS A 75 65.77 -52.41 -3.58
C LYS A 75 65.23 -52.49 -5.01
N ILE A 76 65.37 -53.64 -5.67
CA ILE A 76 64.86 -53.87 -7.04
C ILE A 76 63.33 -53.72 -7.10
N MET A 77 62.60 -54.16 -6.06
CA MET A 77 61.14 -54.05 -6.02
C MET A 77 60.63 -52.64 -5.71
N ILE A 78 61.42 -51.85 -4.96
CA ILE A 78 61.01 -50.52 -4.51
C ILE A 78 61.34 -49.42 -5.51
N GLU A 79 62.42 -49.57 -6.28
CA GLU A 79 62.84 -48.53 -7.24
C GLU A 79 61.72 -48.14 -8.23
N PRO A 80 60.95 -49.09 -8.82
CA PRO A 80 59.83 -48.73 -9.70
C PRO A 80 58.70 -47.96 -8.99
N ILE A 81 58.48 -48.22 -7.70
CA ILE A 81 57.48 -47.51 -6.89
C ILE A 81 57.94 -46.08 -6.62
N ARG A 82 59.22 -45.90 -6.27
CA ARG A 82 59.84 -44.58 -6.07
C ARG A 82 59.77 -43.75 -7.36
N GLU A 83 60.08 -44.36 -8.49
CA GLU A 83 59.97 -43.73 -9.80
C GLU A 83 58.51 -43.34 -10.12
N GLY A 84 57.54 -44.20 -9.83
CA GLY A 84 56.11 -43.90 -9.99
C GLY A 84 55.63 -42.70 -9.17
N PHE A 85 56.09 -42.55 -7.93
CA PHE A 85 55.80 -41.35 -7.12
C PHE A 85 56.43 -40.09 -7.71
N SER A 86 57.67 -40.18 -8.18
CA SER A 86 58.35 -39.04 -8.83
C SER A 86 57.63 -38.59 -10.11
N GLN A 87 57.16 -39.54 -10.94
CA GLN A 87 56.41 -39.24 -12.16
C GLN A 87 55.05 -38.60 -11.85
N LYS A 88 54.33 -39.10 -10.84
CA LYS A 88 53.07 -38.53 -10.39
C LYS A 88 53.24 -37.09 -9.92
N GLU A 89 54.27 -36.81 -9.12
CA GLU A 89 54.54 -35.47 -8.60
C GLU A 89 54.87 -34.48 -9.73
N GLN A 90 55.64 -34.92 -10.74
CA GLN A 90 55.91 -34.09 -11.92
C GLN A 90 54.64 -33.71 -12.67
N LEU A 91 53.72 -34.66 -12.85
CA LEU A 91 52.45 -34.41 -13.54
C LEU A 91 51.54 -33.46 -12.76
N ILE A 92 51.53 -33.56 -11.43
CA ILE A 92 50.80 -32.62 -10.55
C ILE A 92 51.34 -31.21 -10.72
N VAL A 93 52.66 -31.02 -10.62
CA VAL A 93 53.31 -29.71 -10.81
C VAL A 93 52.99 -29.12 -12.19
N GLU A 94 53.01 -29.93 -13.24
CA GLU A 94 52.69 -29.48 -14.60
C GLU A 94 51.23 -29.01 -14.73
N GLN A 95 50.29 -29.75 -14.11
CA GLN A 95 48.88 -29.36 -14.10
C GLN A 95 48.61 -28.10 -13.27
N GLU A 96 49.21 -27.99 -12.08
CA GLU A 96 49.08 -26.80 -11.23
C GLU A 96 49.62 -25.54 -11.95
N ASN A 97 50.76 -25.65 -12.64
CA ASN A 97 51.27 -24.55 -13.48
C ASN A 97 50.28 -24.16 -14.60
N LYS A 98 49.58 -25.13 -15.19
CA LYS A 98 48.59 -24.85 -16.24
C LYS A 98 47.36 -24.13 -15.68
N ILE A 99 46.92 -24.51 -14.48
CA ILE A 99 45.83 -23.82 -13.77
C ILE A 99 46.21 -22.37 -13.49
N VAL A 100 47.46 -22.12 -13.09
CA VAL A 100 47.97 -20.77 -12.85
C VAL A 100 47.97 -19.93 -14.13
N GLU A 101 48.43 -20.49 -15.24
CA GLU A 101 48.43 -19.81 -16.55
C GLU A 101 46.99 -19.46 -17.00
N LEU A 102 46.04 -20.36 -16.80
CA LEU A 102 44.65 -20.17 -17.20
C LEU A 102 43.95 -19.10 -16.35
N HIS A 103 44.13 -19.11 -15.03
CA HIS A 103 43.59 -18.06 -14.16
C HIS A 103 44.06 -16.67 -14.57
N ARG A 104 45.36 -16.52 -14.85
CA ARG A 104 45.91 -15.23 -15.33
C ARG A 104 45.29 -14.79 -16.65
N LYS A 105 45.00 -15.72 -17.57
CA LYS A 105 44.29 -15.39 -18.82
C LYS A 105 42.85 -14.95 -18.54
N ILE A 106 42.16 -15.62 -17.62
CA ILE A 106 40.81 -15.23 -17.22
C ILE A 106 40.82 -13.83 -16.62
N GLU A 107 41.71 -13.52 -15.67
CA GLU A 107 41.86 -12.18 -15.08
C GLU A 107 42.04 -11.09 -16.16
N VAL A 108 42.94 -11.32 -17.12
CA VAL A 108 43.19 -10.39 -18.23
C VAL A 108 41.96 -10.24 -19.12
N LEU A 109 41.28 -11.33 -19.45
CA LEU A 109 40.06 -11.28 -20.27
C LEU A 109 38.91 -10.58 -19.54
N THR A 110 38.75 -10.81 -18.24
CA THR A 110 37.77 -10.13 -17.40
C THR A 110 38.05 -8.63 -17.35
N ALA A 111 39.31 -8.22 -17.13
CA ALA A 111 39.70 -6.81 -17.17
C ALA A 111 39.42 -6.17 -18.53
N ASN A 112 39.81 -6.83 -19.63
CA ASN A 112 39.55 -6.34 -20.99
C ASN A 112 38.04 -6.25 -21.29
N LEU A 113 37.23 -7.18 -20.78
CA LEU A 113 35.77 -7.15 -20.90
C LEU A 113 35.17 -5.98 -20.13
N SER A 114 35.64 -5.71 -18.91
CA SER A 114 35.22 -4.55 -18.14
C SER A 114 35.59 -3.24 -18.85
N ASP A 115 36.80 -3.16 -19.40
CA ASP A 115 37.25 -1.99 -20.19
C ASP A 115 36.44 -1.82 -21.48
N LEU A 116 36.11 -2.91 -22.17
CA LEU A 116 35.23 -2.87 -23.34
C LEU A 116 33.80 -2.48 -22.96
N GLN A 117 33.24 -2.98 -21.86
CA GLN A 117 31.92 -2.55 -21.40
C GLN A 117 31.90 -1.06 -21.00
N GLY A 118 33.00 -0.55 -20.43
CA GLY A 118 33.18 0.88 -20.15
C GLY A 118 33.36 1.74 -21.41
N ASN A 119 34.05 1.25 -22.43
CA ASN A 119 34.49 2.05 -23.58
C ASN A 119 33.72 1.79 -24.90
N ALA A 120 33.04 0.65 -25.06
CA ALA A 120 32.67 0.15 -26.40
C ALA A 120 31.28 0.57 -26.92
N LEU A 121 30.39 1.16 -26.13
CA LEU A 121 29.07 1.53 -26.66
C LEU A 121 28.91 3.04 -26.97
N PHE A 122 29.68 3.92 -26.31
CA PHE A 122 29.41 5.37 -26.37
C PHE A 122 30.60 6.27 -26.72
N ASP A 123 31.85 5.78 -26.66
CA ASP A 123 33.04 6.62 -26.91
C ASP A 123 33.62 6.51 -28.33
N SER A 124 33.16 5.55 -29.13
CA SER A 124 33.62 5.40 -30.52
C SER A 124 32.61 6.01 -31.50
N THR A 125 33.08 6.93 -32.34
CA THR A 125 32.36 7.38 -33.53
C THR A 125 32.15 6.17 -34.43
N SER A 126 30.94 5.62 -34.43
CA SER A 126 30.58 4.54 -35.33
C SER A 126 30.58 5.04 -36.78
N ASP A 127 31.22 4.28 -37.68
CA ASP A 127 31.14 4.51 -39.13
C ASP A 127 29.77 4.14 -39.71
N ASN A 128 28.97 3.36 -38.97
CA ASN A 128 27.59 3.05 -39.32
C ASN A 128 26.69 4.26 -38.99
N GLU A 129 26.00 4.76 -40.03
CA GLU A 129 25.18 5.97 -39.98
C GLU A 129 23.98 5.85 -39.02
N ASP A 130 23.35 4.67 -38.94
CA ASP A 130 22.23 4.41 -38.02
C ASP A 130 22.70 4.37 -36.57
N VAL A 131 23.81 3.69 -36.30
CA VAL A 131 24.40 3.62 -34.95
C VAL A 131 24.87 5.00 -34.50
N ARG A 132 25.47 5.80 -35.39
CA ARG A 132 25.84 7.19 -35.11
C ARG A 132 24.63 8.07 -34.78
N ALA A 133 23.55 7.95 -35.55
CA ALA A 133 22.32 8.70 -35.28
C ALA A 133 21.70 8.33 -33.92
N ILE A 134 21.75 7.04 -33.55
CA ILE A 134 21.29 6.57 -32.24
C ILE A 134 22.19 7.13 -31.12
N GLN A 135 23.52 7.08 -31.28
CA GLN A 135 24.47 7.64 -30.31
C GLN A 135 24.28 9.16 -30.13
N GLU A 136 24.14 9.92 -31.23
CA GLU A 136 23.86 11.36 -31.18
C GLU A 136 22.56 11.68 -30.45
N PHE A 137 21.50 10.91 -30.72
CA PHE A 137 20.24 11.04 -30.00
C PHE A 137 20.41 10.79 -28.51
N MET A 138 21.12 9.72 -28.14
CA MET A 138 21.35 9.36 -26.74
C MET A 138 22.17 10.44 -26.01
N MET A 139 23.26 10.93 -26.60
CA MET A 139 24.06 12.03 -26.06
C MET A 139 23.24 13.31 -25.89
N MET A 140 22.42 13.70 -26.88
CA MET A 140 21.55 14.87 -26.78
C MET A 140 20.54 14.73 -25.63
N ASN A 141 20.14 13.51 -25.29
CA ASN A 141 19.25 13.22 -24.16
C ASN A 141 20.01 12.93 -22.85
N GLY A 142 21.33 13.11 -22.83
CA GLY A 142 22.16 12.87 -21.63
C GLY A 142 22.30 11.40 -21.25
N ILE A 143 22.03 10.47 -22.17
CA ILE A 143 22.19 9.03 -21.98
C ILE A 143 23.60 8.67 -22.47
N GLY A 144 24.51 8.49 -21.52
CA GLY A 144 25.92 8.20 -21.81
C GLY A 144 26.28 6.72 -21.69
N THR A 145 25.41 5.92 -21.07
CA THR A 145 25.65 4.50 -20.81
C THR A 145 24.36 3.68 -20.93
N VAL A 146 24.49 2.35 -21.06
CA VAL A 146 23.36 1.43 -20.93
C VAL A 146 22.73 1.56 -19.55
N LYS A 147 23.53 1.87 -18.53
CA LYS A 147 23.06 2.03 -17.16
C LYS A 147 22.07 3.18 -17.02
N ASP A 148 22.30 4.29 -17.72
CA ASP A 148 21.38 5.43 -17.76
C ASP A 148 20.01 5.02 -18.32
N ILE A 149 19.99 4.14 -19.34
CA ILE A 149 18.74 3.62 -19.92
C ILE A 149 17.99 2.76 -18.89
N GLU A 150 18.70 1.86 -18.20
CA GLU A 150 18.11 1.02 -17.15
C GLU A 150 17.46 1.87 -16.05
N ASP A 151 18.17 2.90 -15.59
CA ASP A 151 17.70 3.77 -14.52
C ASP A 151 16.46 4.58 -14.95
N ILE A 152 16.44 5.07 -16.20
CA ILE A 152 15.25 5.72 -16.80
C ILE A 152 14.07 4.74 -16.85
N LEU A 153 14.28 3.49 -17.26
CA LEU A 153 13.22 2.49 -17.35
C LEU A 153 12.66 2.10 -15.97
N ASP A 154 13.52 2.00 -14.96
CA ASP A 154 13.13 1.77 -13.58
C ASP A 154 12.30 2.93 -13.02
N GLU A 155 12.72 4.18 -13.28
CA GLU A 155 11.95 5.37 -12.90
C GLU A 155 10.60 5.44 -13.63
N CYS A 156 10.58 5.16 -14.94
CA CYS A 156 9.35 5.07 -15.72
C CYS A 156 8.38 4.02 -15.15
N SER A 157 8.90 2.88 -14.72
CA SER A 157 8.10 1.80 -14.12
C SER A 157 7.48 2.23 -12.80
N LYS A 158 8.25 2.92 -11.94
CA LYS A 158 7.74 3.51 -10.68
C LYS A 158 6.68 4.56 -10.96
N ASN A 159 6.93 5.46 -11.91
CA ASN A 159 5.97 6.51 -12.29
C ASN A 159 4.67 5.93 -12.85
N ARG A 160 4.76 4.86 -13.65
CA ARG A 160 3.58 4.14 -14.14
C ARG A 160 2.75 3.58 -13.00
N GLN A 161 3.40 2.98 -12.00
CA GLN A 161 2.72 2.42 -10.83
C GLN A 161 2.02 3.51 -10.01
N ASN A 162 2.72 4.61 -9.72
CA ASN A 162 2.15 5.76 -9.00
C ASN A 162 0.92 6.35 -9.73
N LEU A 163 0.97 6.40 -11.08
CA LEU A 163 -0.15 6.88 -11.89
C LEU A 163 -1.38 5.97 -11.76
N ILE A 164 -1.19 4.65 -11.74
CA ILE A 164 -2.28 3.67 -11.57
C ILE A 164 -2.92 3.85 -10.19
N GLU A 165 -2.12 3.90 -9.12
CA GLU A 165 -2.61 4.06 -7.75
C GLU A 165 -3.37 5.39 -7.57
N THR A 166 -2.85 6.49 -8.11
CA THR A 166 -3.51 7.80 -8.06
C THR A 166 -4.86 7.77 -8.78
N LYS A 167 -4.93 7.08 -9.93
CA LYS A 167 -6.18 6.94 -10.68
C LYS A 167 -7.24 6.17 -9.89
N GLU A 168 -6.85 5.08 -9.22
CA GLU A 168 -7.75 4.28 -8.38
C GLU A 168 -8.28 5.08 -7.18
N LEU A 169 -7.40 5.81 -6.49
CA LEU A 169 -7.77 6.69 -5.38
C LEU A 169 -8.76 7.78 -5.81
N LEU A 170 -8.54 8.41 -6.96
CA LEU A 170 -9.47 9.39 -7.52
C LEU A 170 -10.83 8.77 -7.83
N GLN A 171 -10.86 7.57 -8.39
CA GLN A 171 -12.11 6.87 -8.69
C GLN A 171 -12.90 6.53 -7.43
N MET A 172 -12.22 6.09 -6.35
CA MET A 172 -12.85 5.87 -5.05
C MET A 172 -13.42 7.17 -4.47
N THR A 173 -12.62 8.24 -4.49
CA THR A 173 -13.00 9.56 -3.95
C THR A 173 -14.24 10.11 -4.66
N MET A 174 -14.28 10.04 -6.00
CA MET A 174 -15.45 10.46 -6.78
C MET A 174 -16.71 9.63 -6.46
N SER A 175 -16.56 8.32 -6.22
CA SER A 175 -17.69 7.47 -5.83
C SER A 175 -18.26 7.89 -4.47
N GLU A 176 -17.40 8.18 -3.51
CA GLU A 176 -17.78 8.65 -2.18
C GLU A 176 -18.43 10.04 -2.23
N GLU A 177 -17.86 10.97 -2.99
CA GLU A 177 -18.44 12.30 -3.19
C GLU A 177 -19.86 12.22 -3.76
N ASN A 178 -20.08 11.36 -4.77
CA ASN A 178 -21.40 11.14 -5.36
C ASN A 178 -22.40 10.58 -4.33
N LYS A 179 -21.99 9.63 -3.48
CA LYS A 179 -22.84 9.10 -2.40
C LYS A 179 -23.22 10.19 -1.39
N LEU A 180 -22.24 11.00 -0.97
CA LEU A 180 -22.46 12.10 -0.04
C LEU A 180 -23.37 13.18 -0.63
N SER A 181 -23.17 13.51 -1.91
CA SER A 181 -24.00 14.47 -2.64
C SER A 181 -25.45 14.01 -2.74
N GLY A 182 -25.68 12.73 -3.05
CA GLY A 182 -27.03 12.13 -3.03
C GLY A 182 -27.70 12.23 -1.66
N ARG A 183 -26.97 11.85 -0.59
CA ARG A 183 -27.49 11.93 0.78
C ARG A 183 -27.79 13.36 1.23
N LEU A 184 -26.98 14.33 0.80
CA LEU A 184 -27.23 15.75 1.07
C LEU A 184 -28.51 16.25 0.40
N LEU A 185 -28.78 15.81 -0.83
CA LEU A 185 -30.01 16.14 -1.55
C LEU A 185 -31.25 15.61 -0.81
N GLU A 186 -31.21 14.35 -0.36
CA GLU A 186 -32.29 13.73 0.43
C GLU A 186 -32.54 14.49 1.73
N LEU A 187 -31.48 14.83 2.47
CA LEU A 187 -31.60 15.60 3.71
C LEU A 187 -32.16 17.01 3.48
N ARG A 188 -31.84 17.65 2.36
CA ARG A 188 -32.43 18.94 1.97
C ARG A 188 -33.91 18.82 1.65
N ALA A 189 -34.32 17.76 0.95
CA ALA A 189 -35.72 17.48 0.66
C ALA A 189 -36.51 17.24 1.95
N GLN A 190 -36.00 16.42 2.87
CA GLN A 190 -36.59 16.17 4.18
C GLN A 190 -36.72 17.45 5.02
N ASN A 191 -35.67 18.28 5.08
CA ASN A 191 -35.72 19.56 5.79
C ASN A 191 -36.78 20.51 5.22
N THR A 192 -36.93 20.56 3.90
CA THR A 192 -37.95 21.38 3.24
C THR A 192 -39.35 20.91 3.62
N GLU A 193 -39.56 19.60 3.66
CA GLU A 193 -40.84 19.01 4.05
C GLU A 193 -41.19 19.26 5.52
N LEU A 194 -40.21 19.11 6.42
CA LEU A 194 -40.41 19.43 7.84
C LEU A 194 -40.76 20.91 8.04
N ARG A 195 -40.12 21.82 7.30
CA ARG A 195 -40.45 23.25 7.34
C ARG A 195 -41.90 23.53 6.92
N ARG A 196 -42.41 22.85 5.89
CA ARG A 196 -43.82 22.98 5.50
C ARG A 196 -44.76 22.48 6.58
N LYS A 197 -44.44 21.34 7.21
CA LYS A 197 -45.25 20.79 8.31
C LYS A 197 -45.29 21.74 9.51
N ILE A 198 -44.16 22.37 9.84
CA ILE A 198 -44.09 23.38 10.90
C ILE A 198 -44.99 24.58 10.54
N ASP A 199 -44.89 25.14 9.34
CA ASP A 199 -45.73 26.28 8.91
C ASP A 199 -47.23 25.96 8.96
N ILE A 200 -47.63 24.74 8.57
CA ILE A 200 -49.02 24.29 8.70
C ILE A 200 -49.44 24.24 10.16
N LYS A 201 -48.61 23.67 11.05
CA LYS A 201 -48.90 23.59 12.48
C LYS A 201 -48.95 24.95 13.16
N ASP A 202 -48.09 25.88 12.77
CA ASP A 202 -48.12 27.25 13.28
C ASP A 202 -49.44 27.95 12.89
N LYS A 203 -49.90 27.78 11.64
CA LYS A 203 -51.21 28.30 11.20
C LYS A 203 -52.39 27.67 11.95
N GLU A 204 -52.35 26.36 12.20
CA GLU A 204 -53.36 25.67 13.02
C GLU A 204 -53.38 26.22 14.46
N MET A 205 -52.21 26.39 15.08
CA MET A 205 -52.09 26.97 16.42
C MET A 205 -52.65 28.39 16.50
N GLU A 206 -52.30 29.26 15.54
CA GLU A 206 -52.84 30.63 15.48
C GLU A 206 -54.35 30.67 15.21
N SER A 207 -54.89 29.70 14.48
CA SER A 207 -56.35 29.55 14.32
C SER A 207 -57.02 29.16 15.63
N MET A 208 -56.50 28.14 16.32
CA MET A 208 -57.02 27.69 17.62
C MET A 208 -56.95 28.80 18.67
N LYS A 209 -55.85 29.56 18.70
CA LYS A 209 -55.68 30.70 19.60
C LYS A 209 -56.78 31.75 19.40
N ARG A 210 -57.05 32.13 18.15
CA ARG A 210 -58.16 33.05 17.81
C ARG A 210 -59.53 32.50 18.22
N CYS A 211 -59.78 31.21 18.03
CA CYS A 211 -61.01 30.57 18.49
C CYS A 211 -61.15 30.64 20.02
N LEU A 212 -60.08 30.38 20.76
CA LEU A 212 -60.06 30.47 22.22
C LEU A 212 -60.33 31.90 22.70
N GLU A 213 -59.68 32.90 22.09
CA GLU A 213 -59.94 34.32 22.39
C GLU A 213 -61.41 34.69 22.14
N GLN A 214 -62.03 34.18 21.08
CA GLN A 214 -63.45 34.40 20.80
C GLN A 214 -64.38 33.76 21.84
N VAL A 215 -64.05 32.54 22.29
CA VAL A 215 -64.81 31.86 23.36
C VAL A 215 -64.70 32.63 24.67
N ASP A 216 -63.51 33.10 25.03
CA ASP A 216 -63.29 33.88 26.25
C ASP A 216 -64.10 35.19 26.23
N MET A 217 -64.11 35.91 25.11
CA MET A 217 -64.95 37.11 24.94
C MET A 217 -66.45 36.81 25.11
N LYS A 218 -66.95 35.69 24.56
CA LYS A 218 -68.36 35.27 24.72
C LYS A 218 -68.69 34.96 26.18
N LEU A 219 -67.84 34.20 26.86
CA LEU A 219 -68.01 33.86 28.28
C LEU A 219 -68.02 35.12 29.14
N ASN A 220 -67.11 36.07 28.88
CA ASN A 220 -67.08 37.35 29.58
C ASN A 220 -68.37 38.17 29.35
N ALA A 221 -68.90 38.19 28.12
CA ALA A 221 -70.15 38.87 27.80
C ALA A 221 -71.37 38.23 28.47
N GLU A 222 -71.46 36.89 28.48
CA GLU A 222 -72.51 36.16 29.19
C GLU A 222 -72.47 36.40 30.69
N ARG A 223 -71.27 36.41 31.29
CA ARG A 223 -71.08 36.74 32.71
C ARG A 223 -71.61 38.14 33.04
N LEU A 224 -71.23 39.15 32.27
CA LEU A 224 -71.69 40.53 32.46
C LEU A 224 -73.22 40.66 32.26
N LYS A 225 -73.78 39.93 31.30
CA LYS A 225 -75.24 39.89 31.08
C LYS A 225 -75.95 39.30 32.30
N LYS A 226 -75.46 38.18 32.82
CA LYS A 226 -76.01 37.54 34.02
C LYS A 226 -75.93 38.46 35.25
N GLU A 227 -74.78 39.09 35.49
CA GLU A 227 -74.61 40.06 36.59
C GLU A 227 -75.54 41.29 36.45
N SER A 228 -75.90 41.68 35.23
CA SER A 228 -76.87 42.75 34.96
C SER A 228 -78.30 42.30 35.22
N GLU A 229 -78.65 41.08 34.80
CA GLU A 229 -79.94 40.46 35.08
C GLU A 229 -80.14 40.27 36.59
N ASP A 230 -79.14 39.73 37.29
CA ASP A 230 -79.16 39.57 38.74
C ASP A 230 -79.38 40.93 39.45
N ARG A 231 -78.72 42.00 39.00
CA ARG A 231 -78.93 43.36 39.51
C ARG A 231 -80.35 43.89 39.25
N LYS A 232 -80.94 43.60 38.09
CA LYS A 232 -82.32 43.99 37.77
C LYS A 232 -83.33 43.25 38.62
N VAL A 233 -83.11 41.96 38.90
CA VAL A 233 -83.97 41.17 39.79
C VAL A 233 -83.94 41.75 41.19
N VAL A 234 -82.74 42.04 41.73
CA VAL A 234 -82.61 42.69 43.05
C VAL A 234 -83.34 44.03 43.10
N ALA A 235 -83.18 44.89 42.08
CA ALA A 235 -83.88 46.17 42.01
C ALA A 235 -85.40 46.04 41.88
N TYR A 236 -85.89 45.02 41.16
CA TYR A 236 -87.33 44.74 41.08
C TYR A 236 -87.87 44.23 42.41
N GLU A 237 -87.15 43.34 43.08
CA GLU A 237 -87.52 42.86 44.41
C GLU A 237 -87.56 44.02 45.42
N GLU A 238 -86.53 44.89 45.47
CA GLU A 238 -86.54 46.11 46.30
C GLU A 238 -87.73 47.04 45.99
N ASN A 239 -88.03 47.28 44.71
CA ASN A 239 -89.18 48.09 44.32
C ASN A 239 -90.52 47.45 44.70
N CYS A 240 -90.65 46.12 44.59
CA CYS A 240 -91.86 45.42 45.02
C CYS A 240 -92.09 45.48 46.54
N TYR A 241 -91.02 45.51 47.34
CA TYR A 241 -91.14 45.76 48.78
C TYR A 241 -91.50 47.22 49.09
N GLN A 242 -91.06 48.19 48.28
CA GLN A 242 -91.41 49.60 48.43
C GLN A 242 -92.86 49.92 47.99
N ASP A 243 -93.37 49.30 46.92
CA ASP A 243 -94.75 49.51 46.44
C ASP A 243 -95.83 48.94 47.38
N THR A 244 -95.46 48.07 48.32
CA THR A 244 -96.39 47.56 49.35
C THR A 244 -96.47 48.44 50.61
N ASP A 245 -95.55 49.37 50.81
CA ASP A 245 -95.46 50.19 52.03
C ASP A 245 -96.00 51.62 51.88
N ASP A 246 -96.32 52.07 50.66
CA ASP A 246 -96.98 53.38 50.41
C ASP A 246 -98.42 53.22 49.92
N CYS A 247 -99.30 52.75 50.80
CA CYS A 247 -100.74 53.01 50.70
C CYS A 247 -101.10 54.18 51.64
N PRO A 248 -101.24 55.43 51.14
CA PRO A 248 -101.63 56.54 52.00
C PRO A 248 -103.07 56.31 52.51
N PRO A 249 -103.37 56.45 53.82
CA PRO A 249 -104.68 56.16 54.41
C PRO A 249 -105.84 57.05 53.92
N HIS A 250 -105.58 57.99 53.00
CA HIS A 250 -106.51 59.06 52.68
C HIS A 250 -107.54 58.75 51.58
N ARG A 251 -107.35 57.73 50.73
CA ARG A 251 -108.34 57.42 49.67
C ARG A 251 -109.48 56.49 50.10
N LEU A 252 -109.33 55.71 51.18
CA LEU A 252 -110.42 54.88 51.70
C LEU A 252 -111.43 55.71 52.53
N ALA A 253 -110.95 56.76 53.23
CA ALA A 253 -111.78 57.65 54.03
C ALA A 253 -112.69 58.56 53.18
N GLU A 254 -112.22 59.04 52.03
CA GLU A 254 -113.02 59.86 51.11
C GLU A 254 -114.16 59.08 50.43
N TRP A 255 -113.98 57.78 50.17
CA TRP A 255 -115.01 56.94 49.56
C TRP A 255 -116.12 56.57 50.56
N LEU A 256 -115.78 56.34 51.83
CA LEU A 256 -116.74 56.05 52.90
C LEU A 256 -117.52 57.30 53.35
N ALA A 257 -116.91 58.49 53.29
CA ALA A 257 -117.57 59.77 53.56
C ALA A 257 -118.59 60.17 52.46
N ARG A 258 -118.33 59.81 51.19
CA ARG A 258 -119.25 60.11 50.06
C ARG A 258 -120.49 59.23 49.99
N ASN A 259 -120.50 58.06 50.62
CA ASN A 259 -121.61 57.10 50.57
C ASN A 259 -122.45 57.03 51.86
N SER A 260 -122.28 57.99 52.78
CA SER A 260 -122.91 57.98 54.12
C SER A 260 -123.89 59.13 54.37
N GLN A 261 -124.42 59.82 53.34
CA GLN A 261 -125.51 60.79 53.52
C GLN A 261 -126.85 60.26 52.96
N PRO A 262 -127.92 60.20 53.77
CA PRO A 262 -129.22 59.72 53.36
C PRO A 262 -130.04 60.77 52.60
N SER A 263 -130.85 60.29 51.67
CA SER A 263 -131.78 61.04 50.82
C SER A 263 -132.76 61.92 51.60
N ARG A 264 -132.96 63.15 51.12
CA ARG A 264 -134.24 63.88 51.18
C ARG A 264 -134.50 64.53 49.84
#